data_AF-A0A2M7GTJ8-F1
#
_entry.id   AF-A0A2M7GTJ8-F1
#
_cell.length_a   1.000
_cell.length_b   1.000
_cell.length_c   1.000
_cell.angle_alpha   90.00
_cell.angle_beta   90.00
_cell.angle_gamma   90.00
#
_symmetry.space_group_name_H-M   'P 1'
#
loop_
_entity.id
_entity.type
_entity.pdbx_description
1 polymer ?
#
loop_
_entity_poly.entity_id
_entity_poly.type
_entity_poly.pdbx_seq_one_letter_code
_entity_poly.pdbx_strand_id
1 'polypeptide(L)' 'HLDQPVAQQLTFGTSSAQVVGWMAGGQRIIFLRNRTLFSVASVGGEPEPVFAGEESPAVIMPVALSPDGNVLATIRRGE' A
#
# COMPACT_ATOMS: atom_id res chain seq x y z
N HIS A 1 -23.97 -21.09 -5.69
CA HIS A 1 -23.88 -19.89 -6.53
C HIS A 1 -23.20 -18.80 -5.70
N LEU A 2 -21.87 -18.86 -5.61
CA LEU A 2 -21.05 -17.98 -4.76
C LEU A 2 -19.84 -17.46 -5.56
N ASP A 3 -20.01 -17.10 -6.84
CA ASP A 3 -18.85 -16.87 -7.74
C ASP A 3 -18.95 -15.59 -8.57
N GLN A 4 -19.39 -14.49 -7.99
CA GLN A 4 -19.15 -13.17 -8.58
C GLN A 4 -18.49 -12.25 -7.56
N PRO A 5 -17.16 -12.06 -7.62
CA PRO A 5 -16.52 -11.06 -6.79
C PRO A 5 -17.04 -9.69 -7.21
N VAL A 6 -17.68 -8.99 -6.28
CA VAL A 6 -18.09 -7.60 -6.46
C VAL A 6 -16.89 -6.72 -6.16
N ALA A 7 -16.52 -5.86 -7.10
CA ALA A 7 -15.44 -4.90 -6.88
C ALA A 7 -15.82 -3.98 -5.71
N GLN A 8 -14.98 -3.95 -4.68
CA GLN A 8 -15.14 -3.09 -3.52
C GLN A 8 -14.09 -1.97 -3.55
N GLN A 9 -14.52 -0.74 -3.32
CA GLN A 9 -13.61 0.38 -3.12
C GLN A 9 -12.97 0.28 -1.73
N LEU A 10 -11.63 0.32 -1.67
CA LEU A 10 -10.86 0.16 -0.43
C LEU A 10 -10.17 1.45 0.03
N THR A 11 -9.95 2.40 -0.89
CA THR A 11 -9.34 3.69 -0.57
C THR A 11 -10.28 4.82 -0.92
N PHE A 12 -10.43 5.77 0.01
CA PHE A 12 -11.30 6.92 -0.12
C PHE A 12 -10.45 8.19 -0.05
N GLY A 13 -10.75 9.17 -0.91
CA GLY A 13 -10.01 10.43 -0.98
C GLY A 13 -9.87 10.94 -2.41
N THR A 14 -9.45 12.20 -2.53
CA THR A 14 -9.30 12.90 -3.82
C THR A 14 -7.90 12.80 -4.41
N SER A 15 -6.92 12.33 -3.63
CA SER A 15 -5.54 12.14 -4.10
C SER A 15 -5.42 10.87 -4.92
N SER A 16 -4.61 10.91 -5.98
CA SER A 16 -4.25 9.71 -6.73
C SER A 16 -3.52 8.72 -5.84
N ALA A 17 -3.89 7.45 -5.97
CA ALA A 17 -3.23 6.33 -5.32
C ALA A 17 -2.73 5.36 -6.38
N GLN A 18 -1.50 4.91 -6.23
CA GLN A 18 -0.92 3.86 -7.08
C GLN A 18 -0.75 2.59 -6.25
N VAL A 19 -1.39 1.50 -6.67
CA VAL A 19 -1.21 0.18 -6.04
C VAL A 19 0.20 -0.30 -6.32
N VAL A 20 0.90 -0.70 -5.26
CA VAL A 20 2.24 -1.29 -5.33
C VAL A 20 2.14 -2.81 -5.36
N GLY A 21 1.27 -3.39 -4.53
CA GLY A 21 1.07 -4.83 -4.51
C GLY A 21 0.32 -5.33 -3.28
N TRP A 22 0.18 -6.65 -3.21
CA TRP A 22 -0.40 -7.37 -2.07
C TRP A 22 0.70 -7.87 -1.13
N MET A 23 0.53 -7.68 0.18
CA MET A 23 1.42 -8.33 1.15
C MET A 23 1.18 -9.85 1.21
N ALA A 24 2.15 -10.57 1.76
CA ALA A 24 2.11 -12.00 1.99
C ALA A 24 0.76 -12.44 2.58
N GLY A 25 0.13 -13.46 1.98
CA GLY A 25 -1.15 -13.99 2.46
C GLY A 25 -2.39 -13.19 2.05
N GLY A 26 -2.26 -12.16 1.19
CA GLY A 26 -3.40 -11.48 0.54
C GLY A 26 -4.31 -10.69 1.49
N GLN A 27 -3.87 -10.47 2.73
CA GLN A 27 -4.69 -9.81 3.75
C GLN A 27 -4.60 -8.29 3.67
N ARG A 28 -3.58 -7.73 3.01
CA ARG A 28 -3.35 -6.29 2.92
C ARG A 28 -2.83 -5.88 1.55
N ILE A 29 -3.17 -4.65 1.18
CA ILE A 29 -2.73 -3.99 -0.06
C ILE A 29 -1.82 -2.83 0.33
N ILE A 30 -0.67 -2.72 -0.33
CA ILE A 30 0.22 -1.57 -0.23
C ILE A 30 -0.06 -0.63 -1.40
N PHE A 31 -0.22 0.65 -1.10
CA PHE A 31 -0.39 1.69 -2.10
C PHE A 31 0.37 2.96 -1.74
N LEU A 32 0.75 3.71 -2.77
CA LEU A 32 1.43 4.99 -2.65
C LEU A 32 0.40 6.11 -2.79
N ARG A 33 0.36 7.03 -1.81
CA ARG A 33 -0.46 8.26 -1.85
C ARG A 33 0.41 9.44 -1.40
N ASN A 34 0.51 10.49 -2.21
CA ASN A 34 1.29 11.70 -1.90
C ASN A 34 2.75 11.43 -1.48
N ARG A 35 3.41 10.45 -2.14
CA ARG A 35 4.78 9.98 -1.83
C ARG A 35 4.92 9.26 -0.48
N THR A 36 3.82 8.87 0.13
CA THR A 36 3.81 8.06 1.36
C THR A 36 3.20 6.69 1.07
N LEU A 37 3.84 5.64 1.57
CA LEU A 37 3.33 4.28 1.45
C LEU A 37 2.37 4.00 2.59
N PHE A 38 1.18 3.52 2.21
CA PHE A 38 0.14 3.09 3.11
C PHE A 38 -0.17 1.62 2.90
N SER A 39 -0.71 0.97 3.92
CA SER A 39 -1.33 -0.34 3.81
C SER A 39 -2.78 -0.28 4.27
N VAL A 40 -3.66 -1.03 3.61
CA VAL A 40 -5.06 -1.21 4.02
C VAL A 40 -5.39 -2.70 4.01
N ALA A 41 -6.26 -3.14 4.91
CA ALA A 41 -6.74 -4.52 4.87
C ALA A 41 -7.55 -4.77 3.59
N SER A 42 -7.49 -6.00 3.09
CA SER A 42 -8.15 -6.42 1.84
C SER A 42 -9.67 -6.35 1.91
N VAL A 43 -10.23 -6.37 3.12
CA VAL A 43 -11.65 -6.22 3.42
C VAL A 43 -12.08 -4.76 3.64
N GLY A 44 -11.12 -3.81 3.56
CA GLY A 44 -11.32 -2.39 3.82
C GLY A 44 -10.88 -1.93 5.20
N GLY A 45 -11.19 -0.69 5.55
CA GLY A 45 -10.78 -0.04 6.80
C GLY A 45 -9.89 1.18 6.56
N GLU A 46 -9.37 1.76 7.65
CA GLU A 46 -8.53 2.95 7.57
C GLU A 46 -7.10 2.58 7.16
N PRO A 47 -6.52 3.22 6.12
CA PRO A 47 -5.13 2.97 5.75
C PRO A 47 -4.12 3.47 6.80
N GLU A 48 -3.11 2.67 7.05
CA GLU A 48 -2.01 2.99 7.99
C GLU A 48 -0.68 3.17 7.25
N PRO A 49 0.23 4.06 7.72
CA PRO A 49 1.56 4.18 7.14
C PRO A 49 2.34 2.86 7.22
N VAL A 50 3.05 2.50 6.15
CA VAL A 50 3.91 1.29 6.13
C VAL A 50 5.17 1.46 6.98
N PHE A 51 5.73 2.68 7.01
CA PHE A 51 6.89 3.01 7.83
C PHE A 51 6.44 3.68 9.12
N ALA A 52 6.87 3.16 10.27
CA ALA A 52 6.65 3.76 11.58
C ALA A 52 7.63 4.93 11.83
N GLY A 53 7.14 6.03 12.42
CA GLY A 53 7.94 7.21 12.77
C GLY A 53 7.21 8.54 12.55
N GLU A 54 7.68 9.62 13.18
CA GLU A 54 7.05 10.97 13.12
C GLU A 54 7.06 11.56 11.69
N GLU A 55 7.99 11.15 10.85
CA GLU A 55 8.01 11.51 9.43
C GLU A 55 7.96 10.25 8.58
N SER A 56 6.80 9.99 7.96
CA SER A 56 6.73 8.94 6.96
C SER A 56 7.55 9.39 5.74
N PRO A 57 8.69 8.74 5.44
CA PRO A 57 9.66 9.29 4.51
C PRO A 57 9.02 9.43 3.13
N ALA A 58 9.31 10.55 2.45
CA ALA A 58 8.91 10.74 1.07
C ALA A 58 9.61 9.68 0.21
N VAL A 59 8.83 8.73 -0.26
CA VAL A 59 9.27 7.67 -1.16
C VAL A 59 9.42 8.23 -2.56
N ILE A 60 10.58 7.97 -3.15
CA ILE A 60 10.87 8.23 -4.56
C ILE A 60 10.67 6.91 -5.29
N MET A 61 9.86 6.93 -6.33
CA MET A 61 9.65 5.75 -7.17
C MET A 61 10.94 5.35 -7.90
N PRO A 62 11.14 4.04 -8.20
CA PRO A 62 10.19 2.93 -8.07
C PRO A 62 10.11 2.30 -6.67
N VAL A 63 8.99 1.62 -6.41
CA VAL A 63 8.77 0.75 -5.25
C VAL A 63 8.53 -0.66 -5.76
N ALA A 64 9.17 -1.67 -5.16
CA ALA A 64 8.99 -3.08 -5.55
C ALA A 64 8.82 -3.95 -4.30
N LEU A 65 7.87 -4.88 -4.36
CA LEU A 65 7.65 -5.88 -3.32
C LEU A 65 8.25 -7.21 -3.75
N SER A 66 8.89 -7.93 -2.83
CA SER A 66 9.38 -9.29 -3.07
C SER A 66 8.21 -10.24 -3.39
N PRO A 67 8.45 -11.35 -4.13
CA PRO A 67 7.39 -12.29 -4.50
C PRO A 67 6.66 -12.90 -3.29
N ASP A 68 7.35 -13.04 -2.16
CA ASP A 68 6.77 -13.54 -0.91
C ASP A 68 6.05 -12.44 -0.11
N GLY A 69 6.08 -11.19 -0.56
CA GLY A 69 5.41 -10.07 0.09
C GLY A 69 6.05 -9.58 1.38
N ASN A 70 7.23 -10.09 1.75
CA ASN A 70 7.88 -9.80 3.03
C ASN A 70 8.90 -8.66 2.98
N VAL A 71 9.37 -8.27 1.79
CA VAL A 71 10.41 -7.25 1.61
C VAL A 71 9.93 -6.20 0.63
N LEU A 72 10.05 -4.93 1.03
CA LEU A 72 9.73 -3.77 0.21
C LEU A 72 11.01 -3.00 -0.12
N ALA A 73 11.38 -2.97 -1.40
CA ALA A 73 12.45 -2.12 -1.91
C ALA A 73 11.88 -0.74 -2.27
N THR A 74 12.51 0.31 -1.76
CA THR A 74 12.12 1.71 -2.00
C THR A 74 13.37 2.58 -2.11
N ILE A 75 13.28 3.65 -2.90
CA ILE A 75 14.20 4.77 -2.79
C ILE A 75 13.53 5.79 -1.87
N ARG A 76 14.27 6.34 -0.92
CA ARG A 76 13.81 7.42 -0.04
C ARG A 76 14.74 8.59 -0.15
N ARG A 77 14.22 9.81 -0.01
CA ARG A 77 15.10 10.96 0.20
C ARG A 77 15.65 10.83 1.63
N GLY A 78 16.97 10.67 1.76
CA GLY A 78 17.65 10.89 3.03
C GLY A 78 17.68 12.38 3.33
N GLU A 79 17.67 12.74 4.61
CA GLU A 79 18.10 14.07 5.05
C GLU A 79 19.58 14.32 4.69
#